data_AF-A0A4R1PVT5-F1
#
_entry.id   AF-A0A4R1PVT5-F1
#
_cell.length_a   1.000
_cell.length_b   1.000
_cell.length_c   1.000
_cell.angle_alpha   90.00
_cell.angle_beta   90.00
_cell.angle_gamma   90.00
#
_symmetry.space_group_name_H-M   'P 1'
#
loop_
_entity.id
_entity.type
_entity.pdbx_description
1 polymer ?
#
loop_
_entity_poly.entity_id
_entity_poly.type
_entity_poly.pdbx_seq_one_letter_code
_entity_poly.pdbx_strand_id
1 'polypeptide(L)'
;MSLADLLNGILDLAYIATKTVVVGQKGVWLDIGDYISLGLKGTVLLICLGLLFTGIGTIPGAVIGLLTSKSLFKNGKFIGIGPLLISTVTMVCAIGFFVFKLLY
;
A
#
# COMPACT_ATOMS: atom_id res chain seq x y z
N MET A 1 5.82 12.69 36.52
CA MET A 1 5.85 12.16 35.14
C MET A 1 6.74 13.07 34.33
N SER A 2 7.86 12.56 33.80
CA SER A 2 8.80 13.36 33.02
C SER A 2 8.25 13.60 31.62
N LEU A 3 8.57 14.75 31.01
CA LEU A 3 8.26 15.05 29.60
C LEU A 3 8.83 13.95 28.67
N ALA A 4 9.95 13.33 29.07
CA ALA A 4 10.59 12.23 28.35
C ALA A 4 9.75 10.94 28.39
N ASP A 5 9.05 10.65 29.50
CA ASP A 5 8.18 9.47 29.61
C ASP A 5 6.96 9.61 28.70
N LEU A 6 6.43 10.83 28.59
CA LEU A 6 5.29 11.16 27.74
C LEU A 6 5.68 11.09 26.25
N LEU A 7 6.86 11.61 25.89
CA LEU A 7 7.39 11.54 24.54
C LEU A 7 7.69 10.10 24.10
N ASN A 8 8.31 9.30 24.98
CA ASN A 8 8.56 7.88 24.73
C ASN A 8 7.26 7.09 24.61
N GLY A 9 6.24 7.42 25.42
CA GLY A 9 4.91 6.81 25.31
C GLY A 9 4.24 7.10 23.96
N ILE A 10 4.33 8.34 23.45
CA ILE A 10 3.80 8.70 22.13
C ILE A 10 4.57 8.00 21.01
N LEU A 11 5.90 7.93 21.11
CA LEU A 11 6.76 7.26 20.13
C LEU A 11 6.48 5.76 20.06
N ASP A 12 6.29 5.10 21.20
CA ASP A 12 5.97 3.68 21.24
C ASP A 12 4.57 3.40 20.67
N LEU A 13 3.60 4.26 21.00
CA LEU A 13 2.24 4.15 20.46
C LEU A 13 2.22 4.38 18.94
N ALA A 14 2.97 5.35 18.46
CA ALA A 14 3.15 5.61 17.03
C ALA A 14 3.85 4.42 16.35
N TYR A 15 4.91 3.87 16.95
CA TYR A 15 5.62 2.71 16.42
C TYR A 15 4.71 1.48 16.31
N ILE A 16 3.91 1.20 17.34
CA ILE A 16 2.94 0.08 17.34
C ILE A 16 1.85 0.31 16.29
N ALA A 17 1.31 1.53 16.19
CA ALA A 17 0.31 1.88 15.19
C ALA A 17 0.88 1.71 13.77
N THR A 18 2.05 2.28 13.49
CA THR A 18 2.72 2.14 12.19
C THR A 18 3.04 0.69 11.88
N LYS A 19 3.58 -0.08 12.82
CA LYS A 19 3.88 -1.50 12.63
C LYS A 19 2.63 -2.31 12.31
N THR A 20 1.51 -2.03 12.97
CA THR A 20 0.23 -2.69 12.71
C THR A 20 -0.34 -2.29 11.35
N VAL A 21 -0.19 -1.03 10.96
CA VAL A 21 -0.62 -0.54 9.64
C VAL A 21 0.23 -1.14 8.52
N VAL A 22 1.54 -1.31 8.72
CA VAL A 22 2.46 -1.83 7.71
C VAL A 22 2.36 -3.35 7.58
N VAL A 23 2.41 -4.08 8.69
CA VAL A 23 2.49 -5.56 8.69
C VAL A 23 1.10 -6.20 8.63
N GLY A 24 0.04 -5.47 9.01
CA GLY A 24 -1.30 -6.02 9.10
C GLY A 24 -1.50 -6.95 10.29
N GLN A 25 -2.65 -7.61 10.32
CA GLN A 25 -2.99 -8.59 11.35
C GLN A 25 -2.35 -9.95 11.06
N LYS A 26 -1.78 -10.58 12.10
CA LYS A 26 -1.15 -11.90 11.99
C LYS A 26 -2.16 -12.99 11.58
N GLY A 27 -1.72 -13.92 10.75
CA GLY A 27 -2.49 -15.10 10.34
C GLY A 27 -3.29 -14.93 9.04
N VAL A 28 -2.94 -13.94 8.20
CA VAL A 28 -3.42 -13.86 6.83
C VAL A 28 -2.29 -14.22 5.87
N TRP A 29 -2.47 -15.30 5.12
CA TRP A 29 -1.55 -15.70 4.07
C TRP A 29 -2.10 -15.18 2.73
N LEU A 30 -1.24 -14.47 2.01
CA LEU A 30 -1.51 -13.96 0.67
C LEU A 30 -0.97 -14.98 -0.33
N ASP A 31 -1.80 -15.38 -1.28
CA ASP A 31 -1.37 -16.23 -2.39
C ASP A 31 -0.63 -15.37 -3.43
N ILE A 32 0.17 -16.01 -4.28
CA ILE A 32 0.90 -15.32 -5.36
C ILE A 32 -0.06 -14.49 -6.24
N GLY A 33 -1.27 -14.99 -6.49
CA GLY A 33 -2.31 -14.25 -7.22
C GLY A 33 -2.79 -12.99 -6.50
N ASP A 34 -2.84 -13.01 -5.16
CA ASP A 34 -3.20 -11.82 -4.38
C ASP A 34 -2.09 -10.78 -4.43
N TYR A 35 -0.82 -11.20 -4.39
CA TYR A 35 0.32 -10.30 -4.56
C TYR A 35 0.28 -9.59 -5.91
N ILE A 36 -0.02 -10.32 -7.00
CA ILE A 36 -0.16 -9.73 -8.34
C ILE A 36 -1.35 -8.77 -8.39
N SER A 37 -2.51 -9.16 -7.82
CA SER A 37 -3.70 -8.30 -7.79
C SER A 37 -3.46 -7.01 -6.98
N LEU A 38 -2.80 -7.13 -5.82
CA LEU A 38 -2.40 -6.01 -4.98
C LEU A 38 -1.41 -5.09 -5.69
N GLY A 39 -0.39 -5.66 -6.35
CA GLY A 39 0.60 -4.90 -7.12
C GLY A 39 -0.04 -4.13 -8.27
N LEU A 40 -0.97 -4.74 -9.00
CA LEU A 40 -1.68 -4.08 -10.10
C LEU A 40 -2.54 -2.93 -9.57
N LYS A 41 -3.33 -3.17 -8.52
CA LYS A 41 -4.18 -2.15 -7.90
C LYS A 41 -3.36 -1.00 -7.32
N GLY A 42 -2.24 -1.28 -6.67
CA GLY A 42 -1.35 -0.24 -6.15
C GLY A 42 -0.63 0.54 -7.24
N THR A 43 -0.31 -0.09 -8.39
CA THR A 43 0.25 0.61 -9.55
C THR A 43 -0.79 1.57 -10.16
N VAL A 44 -2.03 1.11 -10.30
CA VAL A 44 -3.15 1.93 -10.76
C VAL A 44 -3.45 3.06 -9.77
N LEU A 45 -3.35 2.79 -8.46
CA LEU A 45 -3.47 3.82 -7.41
C LEU A 45 -2.39 4.89 -7.56
N LEU A 46 -1.13 4.52 -7.83
CA LEU A 46 -0.02 5.45 -8.07
C LEU A 46 -0.27 6.35 -9.28
N ILE A 47 -0.75 5.78 -10.39
CA ILE A 47 -1.09 6.53 -11.60
C ILE A 47 -2.22 7.52 -11.29
N CYS A 48 -3.27 7.06 -10.59
CA CYS A 48 -4.35 7.93 -10.15
C CYS A 48 -3.91 9.01 -9.15
N LEU A 49 -2.95 8.72 -8.28
CA LEU A 49 -2.35 9.70 -7.37
C LEU A 49 -1.60 10.78 -8.16
N GLY A 50 -0.89 10.41 -9.23
CA GLY A 50 -0.28 11.35 -10.15
C GLY A 50 -1.32 12.24 -10.86
N LEU A 51 -2.42 11.65 -11.31
CA LEU A 51 -3.54 12.39 -11.95
C LEU A 51 -4.36 13.23 -10.96
N LEU A 52 -4.33 12.89 -9.67
CA LEU A 52 -4.92 13.70 -8.60
C LEU A 52 -4.19 15.03 -8.46
N PHE A 53 -2.86 15.04 -8.56
CA PHE A 53 -2.08 16.29 -8.54
C PHE A 53 -2.35 17.20 -9.74
N THR A 54 -2.85 16.65 -10.85
CA THR A 54 -3.26 17.44 -12.02
C THR A 54 -4.72 17.89 -11.97
N GLY A 55 -5.47 17.54 -10.92
CA GLY A 55 -6.87 17.94 -10.68
C GLY A 55 -7.92 17.15 -11.46
N ILE A 56 -7.56 16.55 -12.59
CA ILE A 56 -8.47 15.79 -13.48
C ILE A 56 -8.78 14.39 -12.91
N GLY A 57 -7.88 13.85 -12.08
CA GLY A 57 -7.97 12.48 -11.57
C GLY A 57 -8.71 12.28 -10.26
N THR A 58 -9.37 13.31 -9.71
CA THR A 58 -9.98 13.24 -8.37
C THR A 58 -11.05 12.16 -8.23
N ILE A 59 -12.00 12.10 -9.16
CA ILE A 59 -13.07 11.10 -9.18
C ILE A 59 -12.54 9.67 -9.38
N PRO A 60 -11.77 9.36 -10.45
CA PRO A 60 -11.23 8.01 -10.64
C PRO A 60 -10.26 7.62 -9.52
N GLY A 61 -9.48 8.56 -8.99
CA GLY A 61 -8.58 8.33 -7.86
C GLY A 61 -9.31 7.96 -6.58
N ALA A 62 -10.45 8.59 -6.27
CA ALA A 62 -11.28 8.24 -5.12
C ALA A 62 -11.85 6.82 -5.25
N VAL A 63 -12.37 6.46 -6.43
CA VAL A 63 -12.91 5.11 -6.68
C VAL A 63 -11.83 4.04 -6.55
N ILE A 64 -10.64 4.27 -7.11
CA ILE A 64 -9.52 3.34 -7.03
C ILE A 64 -8.95 3.27 -5.61
N GLY A 65 -8.94 4.39 -4.87
CA GLY A 65 -8.61 4.41 -3.45
C GLY A 65 -9.53 3.52 -2.63
N LEU A 66 -10.84 3.58 -2.87
CA LEU A 66 -11.83 2.71 -2.21
C LEU A 66 -11.64 1.23 -2.57
N LEU A 67 -11.39 0.91 -3.85
CA LEU A 67 -11.15 -0.46 -4.30
C LEU A 67 -9.85 -1.03 -3.71
N THR A 68 -8.81 -0.21 -3.62
CA THR A 68 -7.53 -0.59 -3.01
C THR A 68 -7.70 -0.79 -1.51
N SER A 69 -8.43 0.10 -0.82
CA SER A 69 -8.76 -0.04 0.60
C SER A 69 -9.52 -1.35 0.88
N LYS A 70 -10.55 -1.69 0.09
CA LYS A 70 -11.23 -2.99 0.22
C LYS A 70 -10.31 -4.18 0.00
N SER A 71 -9.32 -4.05 -0.88
CA SER A 71 -8.35 -5.11 -1.17
C SER A 71 -7.32 -5.30 -0.05
N LEU A 72 -7.19 -4.32 0.85
CA LEU A 72 -6.40 -4.43 2.08
C LEU A 72 -7.13 -5.22 3.18
N PHE A 73 -8.34 -5.71 2.93
CA PHE A 73 -9.05 -6.63 3.81
C PHE A 73 -9.26 -7.97 3.10
N LYS A 74 -8.68 -9.03 3.64
CA LYS A 74 -8.91 -10.42 3.19
C LYS A 74 -9.51 -11.20 4.35
N ASN A 75 -10.66 -11.85 4.12
CA ASN A 75 -11.39 -12.62 5.15
C ASN A 75 -11.69 -11.82 6.43
N GLY A 76 -12.06 -10.54 6.29
CA GLY A 76 -12.35 -9.64 7.42
C GLY A 76 -11.13 -9.16 8.22
N LYS A 77 -9.92 -9.54 7.80
CA LYS A 77 -8.66 -9.14 8.44
C LYS A 77 -7.88 -8.18 7.57
N PHE A 78 -7.34 -7.14 8.19
CA PHE A 78 -6.49 -6.16 7.52
C PHE A 78 -5.12 -6.76 7.24
N ILE A 79 -4.72 -6.86 5.97
CA ILE A 79 -3.45 -7.47 5.56
C ILE A 79 -2.24 -6.53 5.68
N GLY A 80 -2.47 -5.25 5.97
CA GLY A 80 -1.40 -4.25 6.04
C GLY A 80 -1.13 -3.56 4.70
N ILE A 81 -0.60 -2.35 4.77
CA ILE A 81 -0.19 -1.56 3.59
C ILE A 81 1.18 -2.06 3.07
N GLY A 82 1.98 -2.74 3.90
CA GLY A 82 3.29 -3.26 3.54
C GLY A 82 3.27 -4.22 2.34
N PRO A 83 2.45 -5.30 2.35
CA PRO A 83 2.31 -6.19 1.21
C PRO A 83 1.85 -5.46 -0.07
N LEU A 84 0.96 -4.47 0.06
CA LEU A 84 0.54 -3.63 -1.06
C LEU A 84 1.72 -2.84 -1.64
N LEU A 85 2.49 -2.16 -0.80
CA LEU A 85 3.66 -1.37 -1.22
C LEU A 85 4.73 -2.24 -1.89
N ILE A 86 5.10 -3.36 -1.27
CA ILE A 86 6.11 -4.28 -1.81
C ILE A 86 5.66 -4.84 -3.17
N SER A 87 4.42 -5.28 -3.27
CA SER A 87 3.85 -5.79 -4.54
C SER A 87 3.83 -4.71 -5.61
N THR A 88 3.47 -3.49 -5.24
CA THR A 88 3.41 -2.34 -6.16
C THR A 88 4.79 -1.99 -6.70
N VAL A 89 5.78 -1.85 -5.81
CA VAL A 89 7.17 -1.56 -6.22
C VAL A 89 7.71 -2.67 -7.11
N THR A 90 7.47 -3.93 -6.74
CA THR A 90 7.92 -5.09 -7.54
C THR A 90 7.29 -5.07 -8.94
N MET A 91 6.01 -4.74 -9.03
CA MET A 91 5.29 -4.69 -10.31
C MET A 91 5.73 -3.50 -11.17
N VAL A 92 5.96 -2.33 -10.57
CA VAL A 92 6.49 -1.16 -11.27
C VAL A 92 7.91 -1.43 -11.79
N CYS A 93 8.78 -2.05 -10.99
CA CYS A 93 10.11 -2.47 -11.43
C CYS A 93 10.05 -3.49 -12.57
N ALA A 94 9.13 -4.47 -12.50
CA ALA A 94 8.94 -5.45 -13.56
C ALA A 94 8.46 -4.78 -14.86
N ILE A 95 7.49 -3.88 -14.80
CA ILE A 95 7.01 -3.12 -15.97
C ILE A 95 8.15 -2.26 -16.55
N GLY A 96 8.90 -1.56 -15.69
CA GLY A 96 10.05 -0.76 -16.12
C GLY A 96 11.11 -1.60 -16.83
N PHE A 97 11.41 -2.79 -16.32
CA PHE A 97 12.34 -3.72 -16.97
C PHE A 97 11.82 -4.21 -18.33
N PHE A 98 10.53 -4.56 -18.43
CA PHE A 98 9.92 -4.95 -19.71
C PHE A 98 9.97 -3.82 -20.74
N VAL A 99 9.67 -2.58 -20.35
CA VAL A 99 9.74 -1.41 -21.22
C VAL A 99 11.17 -1.13 -21.66
N PHE A 100 12.14 -1.22 -20.75
CA PHE A 100 13.56 -1.06 -21.07
C PHE A 100 14.01 -2.07 -22.12
N LYS A 101 13.68 -3.36 -21.94
CA LYS A 101 13.99 -4.44 -22.89
C LYS A 101 13.26 -4.28 -24.24
N LEU A 102 12.12 -3.62 -24.27
CA LEU A 102 11.37 -3.40 -25.51
C LEU A 102 11.94 -2.24 -26.34
N LEU A 103 12.58 -1.27 -25.67
CA LEU A 103 13.16 -0.08 -26.28
C LEU A 103 14.64 -0.23 -26.66
N TYR A 104 15.38 -1.13 -25.99
CA TYR A 104 16.80 -1.41 -26.19
C TYR A 104 17.04 -2.91 -26.37
#